data_AF-A0A1H1L8C0-F1
#
_entry.id   AF-A0A1H1L8C0-F1
#
_cell.length_a   1.000
_cell.length_b   1.000
_cell.length_c   1.000
_cell.angle_alpha   90.00
_cell.angle_beta   90.00
_cell.angle_gamma   90.00
#
_symmetry.space_group_name_H-M   'P 1'
#
loop_
_entity.id
_entity.type
_entity.pdbx_description
1 polymer ?
#
loop_
_entity_poly.entity_id
_entity_poly.type
_entity_poly.pdbx_seq_one_letter_code
_entity_poly.pdbx_strand_id
1 'polypeptide(L)'
;MSAPATTADAGHHEPSKFHFYIQIAMILSVITGVEVVLVYLPIVKWFVVTALCTLSAVKFMFVIFFFMHLRWDKVFCTILFFIGLVLAGGTMWALLHIFGADASKPLSAAMLEAARLAIA
;
A
#
# COMPACT_ATOMS: atom_id res chain seq x y z
N MET A 1 -50.51 38.64 -6.71
CA MET A 1 -50.43 37.28 -7.26
C MET A 1 -49.16 36.66 -6.71
N SER A 2 -49.29 35.85 -5.66
CA SER A 2 -48.18 35.22 -4.97
C SER A 2 -47.70 34.02 -5.79
N ALA A 3 -46.44 34.03 -6.22
CA ALA A 3 -45.82 32.89 -6.87
C ALA A 3 -45.79 31.69 -5.90
N PRO A 4 -46.10 30.45 -6.35
CA PRO A 4 -45.86 29.29 -5.52
C PRO A 4 -44.34 29.08 -5.45
N ALA A 5 -43.80 29.03 -4.24
CA ALA A 5 -42.46 28.54 -4.00
C ALA A 5 -42.43 27.08 -4.45
N THR A 6 -41.70 26.80 -5.52
CA THR A 6 -41.41 25.45 -5.97
C THR A 6 -40.82 24.67 -4.80
N THR A 7 -41.58 23.68 -4.36
CA THR A 7 -41.21 22.72 -3.32
C THR A 7 -39.81 22.17 -3.58
N ALA A 8 -38.97 22.22 -2.55
CA ALA A 8 -37.69 21.54 -2.50
C ALA A 8 -37.86 20.07 -2.90
N ASP A 9 -37.31 19.72 -4.05
CA ASP A 9 -37.20 18.33 -4.51
C ASP A 9 -36.21 17.61 -3.59
N ALA A 10 -36.76 16.84 -2.67
CA ALA A 10 -36.02 16.02 -1.75
C ALA A 10 -35.51 14.76 -2.47
N GLY A 11 -34.18 14.64 -2.53
CA GLY A 11 -33.46 13.36 -2.41
C GLY A 11 -33.83 12.26 -3.39
N HIS A 12 -33.60 12.46 -4.69
CA HIS A 12 -33.63 11.38 -5.66
C HIS A 12 -32.38 10.49 -5.58
N HIS A 13 -32.50 9.40 -4.81
CA HIS A 13 -31.93 8.07 -5.02
C HIS A 13 -30.59 7.93 -5.80
N GLU A 14 -29.46 7.91 -5.07
CA GLU A 14 -28.30 7.07 -5.46
C GLU A 14 -27.74 6.19 -4.31
N PRO A 15 -28.57 5.48 -3.51
CA PRO A 15 -28.09 4.71 -2.35
C PRO A 15 -27.28 3.46 -2.72
N SER A 16 -27.41 2.91 -3.93
CA SER A 16 -26.84 1.59 -4.27
C SER A 16 -25.30 1.55 -4.18
N LYS A 17 -24.62 2.56 -4.74
CA LYS A 17 -23.15 2.61 -4.77
C LYS A 17 -22.55 2.83 -3.38
N PHE A 18 -23.20 3.65 -2.55
CA PHE A 18 -22.73 3.96 -1.20
C PHE A 18 -22.75 2.74 -0.27
N HIS A 19 -23.84 1.97 -0.30
CA HIS A 19 -23.95 0.74 0.50
C HIS A 19 -22.91 -0.31 0.08
N PHE A 20 -22.59 -0.38 -1.21
CA PHE A 20 -21.55 -1.27 -1.73
C PHE A 20 -20.15 -0.93 -1.17
N TYR A 21 -19.78 0.36 -1.15
CA TYR A 21 -18.50 0.78 -0.56
C TYR A 21 -18.41 0.50 0.94
N ILE A 22 -19.50 0.75 1.68
CA ILE A 22 -19.52 0.44 3.12
C ILE A 22 -19.41 -1.07 3.35
N GLN A 23 -20.05 -1.90 2.54
CA GLN A 23 -19.94 -3.35 2.66
C GLN A 23 -18.49 -3.82 2.45
N ILE A 24 -17.80 -3.28 1.45
CA ILE A 24 -16.38 -3.57 1.23
C ILE A 24 -15.53 -3.08 2.41
N ALA A 25 -15.79 -1.88 2.93
CA ALA A 25 -15.08 -1.32 4.09
C ALA A 25 -15.16 -2.27 5.29
N MET A 26 -16.37 -2.78 5.56
CA MET A 26 -16.61 -3.72 6.65
C MET A 26 -15.85 -5.04 6.45
N ILE A 27 -15.82 -5.58 5.23
CA ILE A 27 -15.04 -6.78 4.93
C ILE A 27 -13.54 -6.52 5.16
N LEU A 28 -13.00 -5.41 4.68
CA LEU A 28 -11.58 -5.08 4.91
C LEU A 28 -11.27 -4.92 6.40
N SER A 29 -12.17 -4.27 7.16
CA SER A 29 -12.03 -4.12 8.60
C SER A 29 -11.98 -5.49 9.31
N VAL A 30 -12.86 -6.42 8.95
CA VAL A 30 -12.84 -7.79 9.49
C VAL A 30 -11.53 -8.50 9.13
N ILE A 31 -11.06 -8.40 7.88
CA ILE A 31 -9.78 -8.99 7.47
C ILE A 31 -8.61 -8.41 8.29
N THR A 32 -8.63 -7.11 8.59
CA THR A 32 -7.62 -6.48 9.46
C THR A 32 -7.72 -6.97 10.90
N GLY A 33 -8.93 -7.13 11.44
CA GLY A 33 -9.13 -7.72 12.77
C GLY A 33 -8.58 -9.14 12.86
N VAL A 34 -8.86 -9.98 11.85
CA VAL A 34 -8.32 -11.34 11.76
C VAL A 34 -6.80 -11.32 11.66
N GLU A 35 -6.22 -10.39 10.90
CA GLU A 35 -4.77 -10.24 10.77
C GLU A 35 -4.11 -9.98 12.12
N VAL A 36 -4.64 -9.04 12.91
CA VAL A 36 -4.13 -8.74 14.25
C VAL A 36 -4.18 -9.98 15.14
N VAL A 37 -5.29 -10.73 15.14
CA VAL A 37 -5.41 -11.98 15.92
C VAL A 37 -4.38 -13.01 15.47
N LEU A 38 -4.13 -13.13 14.16
CA LEU A 38 -3.18 -14.09 13.59
C LEU A 38 -1.73 -13.78 14.00
N VAL A 39 -1.39 -12.50 14.20
CA VAL A 39 -0.08 -12.06 14.74
C VAL A 39 0.10 -12.43 16.21
N TYR A 40 -0.97 -12.41 17.01
CA TYR A 40 -0.93 -12.76 18.43
C TYR A 40 -0.85 -14.27 18.69
N LEU A 41 -1.24 -15.11 17.73
CA LEU A 41 -1.12 -16.56 17.86
C LEU A 41 0.34 -17.03 17.67
N PRO A 42 0.85 -17.94 18.51
CA PRO A 42 2.22 -18.47 18.39
C PRO A 42 2.31 -19.54 17.27
N ILE A 43 2.05 -19.14 16.02
CA ILE A 43 2.20 -19.98 14.82
C ILE A 43 3.64 -19.91 14.29
N VAL A 44 4.02 -20.85 13.42
CA VAL A 44 5.28 -20.84 12.66
C VAL A 44 5.51 -19.47 11.99
N LYS A 45 6.62 -18.82 12.33
CA LYS A 45 6.97 -17.45 11.91
C LYS A 45 6.91 -17.23 10.40
N TRP A 46 7.39 -18.19 9.63
CA TRP A 46 7.40 -18.08 8.16
C TRP A 46 5.98 -17.98 7.60
N PHE A 47 5.05 -18.79 8.13
CA PHE A 47 3.65 -18.75 7.75
C PHE A 47 3.01 -17.39 8.07
N VAL A 48 3.26 -16.86 9.28
CA VAL A 48 2.74 -15.54 9.68
C VAL A 48 3.24 -14.45 8.75
N VAL A 49 4.54 -14.41 8.44
CA VAL A 49 5.11 -13.40 7.53
C VAL A 49 4.49 -13.50 6.13
N THR A 50 4.37 -14.72 5.58
CA THR A 50 3.74 -14.90 4.26
C THR A 50 2.27 -14.49 4.28
N ALA A 51 1.52 -14.84 5.32
CA ALA A 51 0.11 -14.49 5.46
C ALA A 51 -0.08 -12.96 5.59
N LEU A 52 0.75 -12.28 6.38
CA LEU A 52 0.69 -10.82 6.49
C LEU A 52 1.01 -10.14 5.16
N CYS A 53 2.03 -10.62 4.45
CA CYS A 53 2.41 -10.06 3.16
C CYS A 53 1.28 -10.24 2.13
N THR A 54 0.67 -11.42 2.06
CA THR A 54 -0.49 -11.69 1.19
C THR A 54 -1.71 -10.85 1.60
N LEU A 55 -2.06 -10.81 2.88
CA LEU A 55 -3.21 -10.05 3.38
C LEU A 55 -3.04 -8.54 3.16
N SER A 56 -1.82 -8.02 3.28
CA SER A 56 -1.49 -6.62 2.97
C SER A 56 -1.68 -6.32 1.48
N ALA A 57 -1.15 -7.17 0.59
CA ALA A 57 -1.32 -7.03 -0.85
C ALA A 57 -2.80 -7.08 -1.28
N VAL A 58 -3.57 -8.01 -0.72
CA VAL A 58 -5.02 -8.13 -1.01
C VAL A 58 -5.79 -6.90 -0.55
N LYS A 59 -5.53 -6.40 0.66
CA LYS A 59 -6.18 -5.18 1.16
C LYS A 59 -5.83 -3.98 0.28
N PHE A 60 -4.57 -3.81 -0.05
CA PHE A 60 -4.12 -2.76 -0.95
C PHE A 60 -4.85 -2.83 -2.29
N MET A 61 -4.96 -4.03 -2.88
CA MET A 61 -5.67 -4.26 -4.14
C MET A 61 -7.16 -3.85 -4.03
N PHE A 62 -7.85 -4.27 -2.97
CA PHE A 62 -9.25 -3.88 -2.76
C PHE A 62 -9.40 -2.37 -2.59
N VAL A 63 -8.48 -1.71 -1.88
CA VAL A 63 -8.51 -0.25 -1.69
C VAL A 63 -8.37 0.49 -3.01
N ILE A 64 -7.39 0.12 -3.83
CA ILE A 64 -7.16 0.83 -5.10
C ILE A 64 -8.29 0.55 -6.11
N PHE A 65 -8.78 -0.69 -6.18
CA PHE A 65 -9.81 -1.05 -7.17
C PHE A 65 -11.18 -0.47 -6.82
N PHE A 66 -11.56 -0.52 -5.55
CA PHE A 66 -12.88 -0.09 -5.10
C PHE A 66 -12.85 1.33 -4.53
N PHE A 67 -12.07 1.61 -3.49
CA PHE A 67 -12.09 2.93 -2.84
C PHE A 67 -11.46 4.06 -3.66
N MET A 68 -10.45 3.78 -4.49
CA MET A 68 -9.93 4.77 -5.45
C MET A 68 -10.69 4.75 -6.80
N HIS A 69 -11.82 4.06 -6.89
CA HIS A 69 -12.71 4.06 -8.05
C HIS A 69 -12.10 3.54 -9.36
N LEU A 70 -10.89 2.95 -9.37
CA LEU A 70 -10.23 2.45 -10.58
C LEU A 70 -11.09 1.45 -11.37
N ARG A 71 -12.01 0.73 -10.71
CA ARG A 71 -12.99 -0.16 -11.35
C ARG A 71 -13.97 0.58 -12.28
N TRP A 72 -14.30 1.84 -11.98
CA TRP A 72 -15.29 2.66 -12.69
C TRP A 72 -14.70 3.87 -13.42
N ASP A 73 -13.42 4.18 -13.19
CA ASP A 73 -12.71 5.24 -13.89
C ASP A 73 -12.12 4.76 -15.24
N LYS A 74 -11.59 5.68 -16.05
CA LYS A 74 -10.90 5.38 -17.29
C LYS A 74 -9.61 4.60 -17.01
N VAL A 75 -9.30 3.66 -17.89
CA VAL A 75 -8.08 2.82 -17.86
C VAL A 75 -6.79 3.65 -17.76
N PHE A 76 -6.82 4.92 -18.19
CA PHE A 76 -5.72 5.87 -18.04
C PHE A 76 -5.31 6.10 -16.57
N CYS A 77 -6.26 6.27 -15.63
CA CYS A 77 -5.95 6.40 -14.20
C CYS A 77 -5.29 5.13 -13.65
N THR A 78 -5.73 3.95 -14.11
CA THR A 78 -5.12 2.68 -13.73
C THR A 78 -3.68 2.58 -14.21
N ILE A 79 -3.42 2.93 -15.48
CA ILE A 79 -2.06 2.91 -16.04
C ILE A 79 -1.14 3.86 -15.26
N LEU A 80 -1.59 5.10 -14.99
CA LEU A 80 -0.80 6.08 -14.25
C LEU A 80 -0.47 5.59 -12.83
N PHE A 81 -1.45 4.98 -12.15
CA PHE A 81 -1.25 4.39 -10.82
C PHE A 81 -0.21 3.25 -10.85
N PHE A 82 -0.30 2.35 -11.82
CA PHE A 82 0.66 1.24 -11.95
C PHE A 82 2.06 1.73 -12.30
N ILE A 83 2.20 2.77 -13.14
CA ILE A 83 3.51 3.40 -13.39
C ILE A 83 4.08 3.94 -12.07
N GLY A 84 3.27 4.65 -11.27
CA GLY A 84 3.68 5.14 -9.96
C GLY A 84 4.06 4.00 -9.00
N LEU A 85 3.30 2.91 -8.97
CA LEU A 85 3.56 1.74 -8.13
C LEU A 85 4.88 1.04 -8.51
N VAL A 86 5.12 0.86 -9.81
CA VAL A 86 6.36 0.27 -10.33
C VAL A 86 7.55 1.19 -10.05
N LEU A 87 7.40 2.51 -10.23
CA LEU A 87 8.46 3.47 -9.97
C LEU A 87 8.80 3.53 -8.46
N ALA A 88 7.80 3.53 -7.58
CA ALA A 88 8.00 3.51 -6.14
C ALA A 88 8.62 2.18 -5.67
N GLY A 89 8.10 1.05 -6.14
CA GLY A 89 8.65 -0.27 -5.85
C GLY A 89 10.09 -0.43 -6.36
N GLY A 90 10.35 0.05 -7.58
CA GLY A 90 11.66 0.01 -8.22
C GLY A 90 12.69 0.90 -7.52
N THR A 91 12.31 2.11 -7.11
CA THR A 91 13.19 3.00 -6.34
C THR A 91 13.49 2.43 -4.95
N MET A 92 12.49 1.88 -4.26
CA MET A 92 12.71 1.20 -2.97
C MET A 92 13.64 -0.01 -3.12
N TRP A 93 13.44 -0.82 -4.17
CA TRP A 93 14.30 -1.96 -4.48
C TRP A 93 15.74 -1.54 -4.78
N ALA A 94 15.92 -0.50 -5.60
CA ALA A 94 17.24 0.04 -5.92
C ALA A 94 17.96 0.56 -4.67
N LEU A 95 17.25 1.24 -3.77
CA LEU A 95 17.78 1.71 -2.50
C LEU A 95 18.18 0.54 -1.57
N LEU A 96 17.40 -0.53 -1.50
CA LEU A 96 17.79 -1.72 -0.74
C LEU A 96 19.07 -2.35 -1.31
N HIS A 97 19.22 -2.36 -2.64
CA HIS A 97 20.41 -2.92 -3.30
C HIS A 97 21.64 -2.02 -3.14
N ILE A 98 21.49 -0.69 -3.12
CA ILE A 98 22.61 0.23 -2.92
C ILE A 98 23.14 0.16 -1.49
N PHE A 99 22.24 0.14 -0.48
CA PHE A 99 22.63 0.04 0.92
C PHE A 99 23.07 -1.38 1.32
N GLY A 100 22.61 -2.41 0.61
CA GLY A 100 23.06 -3.78 0.78
C GLY A 100 24.42 -4.09 0.13
N ALA A 101 24.96 -3.20 -0.70
CA ALA A 101 26.24 -3.43 -1.38
C ALA A 101 27.42 -3.31 -0.40
N ASP A 102 28.38 -4.24 -0.48
CA ASP A 102 29.59 -4.28 0.37
C ASP A 102 30.46 -3.02 0.28
N ALA A 103 30.32 -2.22 -0.78
CA ALA A 103 30.97 -0.91 -0.92
C ALA A 103 30.57 0.10 0.17
N SER A 104 29.50 -0.17 0.92
CA SER A 104 29.02 0.64 2.05
C SER A 104 29.76 0.35 3.36
N LYS A 105 30.55 -0.75 3.43
CA LYS A 105 31.36 -1.03 4.62
C LYS A 105 32.49 -0.01 4.70
N PRO A 106 32.67 0.69 5.84
CA PRO A 106 33.82 1.57 6.00
C PRO A 106 35.10 0.74 5.80
N LEU A 107 36.10 1.32 5.11
CA LEU A 107 37.41 0.67 4.97
C LEU A 107 37.85 0.20 6.35
N SER A 108 38.09 -1.11 6.48
CA SER A 108 38.57 -1.74 7.71
C SER A 108 39.78 -0.95 8.23
N ALA A 109 39.89 -0.82 9.56
CA ALA A 109 41.03 -0.17 10.21
C ALA A 109 42.38 -0.72 9.69
N ALA A 110 42.42 -2.00 9.33
CA ALA A 110 43.59 -2.66 8.73
C ALA A 110 43.97 -2.10 7.34
N MET A 111 43.00 -1.71 6.51
CA MET A 111 43.27 -1.06 5.21
C MET A 111 43.75 0.38 5.39
N LEU A 112 43.23 1.08 6.40
CA LEU A 112 43.68 2.42 6.76
C LEU A 112 45.11 2.42 7.34
N GLU A 113 45.45 1.39 8.11
CA GLU A 113 46.79 1.21 8.67
C GLU A 113 47.80 0.78 7.59
N ALA A 114 47.43 -0.14 6.70
CA ALA A 114 48.23 -0.51 5.54
C ALA A 114 48.46 0.67 4.58
N ALA A 115 47.45 1.52 4.36
CA ALA A 115 47.58 2.73 3.56
C ALA A 115 48.50 3.77 4.24
N ARG A 116 48.45 3.90 5.57
CA ARG A 116 49.36 4.79 6.32
C ARG A 116 50.81 4.32 6.28
N LEU A 117 51.05 3.01 6.35
CA LEU A 117 52.39 2.42 6.26
C LEU A 117 52.98 2.47 4.84
N ALA A 118 52.15 2.44 3.80
CA ALA A 118 52.62 2.58 2.42
C ALA A 118 53.03 4.02 2.03
N ILE A 119 52.64 5.01 2.85
CA ILE A 119 52.92 6.44 2.63
C ILE A 119 54.05 6.94 3.56
N ALA A 120 54.48 6.13 4.53
CA ALA A 120 55.60 6.40 5.45
C ALA A 120 56.89 5.75 4.93
#